data_AF-A0A914PHD2-F1
#
_entry.id   AF-A0A914PHD2-F1
#
_cell.length_a   1.000
_cell.length_b   1.000
_cell.length_c   1.000
_cell.angle_alpha   90.00
_cell.angle_beta   90.00
_cell.angle_gamma   90.00
#
_symmetry.space_group_name_H-M   'P 1'
#
loop_
_entity.id
_entity.type
_entity.pdbx_description
1 polymer ?
#
loop_
_entity_poly.entity_id
_entity_poly.type
_entity_poly.pdbx_seq_one_letter_code
_entity_poly.pdbx_strand_id
1 'polypeptide(L)'
;MKGNTGVAHCCAQLFGLFISIALIYKAIQAIITTFQKYDPTCSTHDPLACDRSVGLLFIILLCGTLWISLTLYNFRTTPFLTKTKREILADYALPIGVIFMSFVGSFLFKDVPKETFTYDSNSNPINIVKFWEQSWEAHFICLALGIPLAILFFMDQLIVTNTVDNTQNNLKKGPAGNWDLLIVAFMNIILSVLGLPWMHGALPQAFLHLKAQADVEDRLVDGTLQQIVVKNRESRLATLIAHALMIPTYFFLLPFLQYIPTSVFHGLFLYLALTSMIGNELCERALLLFTEQRSYPPLHYIRRVPQKTVHAFTIIEIIQLAILCFVGFSPWPVLEMAFPIITFLFIPFRSLLLPLIFNERHLEALDSVH
;
A
#
# COMPACT_ATOMS: atom_id res chain seq x y z
N MET A 1 3.24 5.99 -28.63
CA MET A 1 3.59 5.18 -27.44
C MET A 1 3.98 6.00 -26.20
N LYS A 2 4.54 7.23 -26.31
CA LYS A 2 4.80 8.10 -25.14
C LYS A 2 3.56 8.60 -24.38
N GLY A 3 2.39 8.66 -25.02
CA GLY A 3 1.15 9.12 -24.37
C GLY A 3 0.59 8.16 -23.30
N ASN A 4 0.88 6.84 -23.39
CA ASN A 4 0.32 5.87 -22.43
C ASN A 4 1.07 5.82 -21.09
N THR A 5 2.34 6.24 -21.05
CA THR A 5 3.15 6.18 -19.82
C THR A 5 2.72 7.23 -18.80
N GLY A 6 2.32 8.44 -19.25
CA GLY A 6 1.80 9.49 -18.36
C GLY A 6 0.44 9.13 -17.74
N VAL A 7 -0.41 8.40 -18.47
CA VAL A 7 -1.70 7.92 -17.97
C VAL A 7 -1.51 6.90 -16.84
N ALA A 8 -0.64 5.92 -17.06
CA ALA A 8 -0.34 4.92 -16.05
C ALA A 8 0.29 5.53 -14.78
N HIS A 9 1.15 6.53 -14.93
CA HIS A 9 1.80 7.21 -13.81
C HIS A 9 0.80 7.94 -12.90
N CYS A 10 -0.11 8.74 -13.47
CA CYS A 10 -1.15 9.41 -12.69
C CYS A 10 -2.09 8.41 -12.00
N CYS A 11 -2.51 7.34 -12.70
CA CYS A 11 -3.34 6.30 -12.10
C CYS A 11 -2.61 5.63 -10.91
N ALA A 12 -1.30 5.38 -11.03
CA ALA A 12 -0.50 4.82 -9.94
C ALA A 12 -0.43 5.75 -8.73
N GLN A 13 -0.27 7.07 -8.93
CA GLN A 13 -0.27 8.05 -7.85
C GLN A 13 -1.61 8.12 -7.11
N LEU A 14 -2.71 8.17 -7.86
CA LEU A 14 -4.06 8.20 -7.32
C LEU A 14 -4.36 6.92 -6.53
N PHE A 15 -4.03 5.76 -7.11
CA PHE A 15 -4.24 4.47 -6.47
C PHE A 15 -3.35 4.28 -5.23
N GLY A 16 -2.08 4.66 -5.29
CA GLY A 16 -1.17 4.62 -4.14
C GLY A 16 -1.65 5.49 -2.99
N LEU A 17 -2.18 6.68 -3.28
CA LEU A 17 -2.78 7.55 -2.27
C LEU A 17 -4.09 6.97 -1.71
N PHE A 18 -4.94 6.39 -2.56
CA PHE A 18 -6.14 5.68 -2.14
C PHE A 18 -5.82 4.54 -1.17
N ILE A 19 -4.86 3.67 -1.50
CA ILE A 19 -4.43 2.57 -0.62
C ILE A 19 -3.92 3.12 0.72
N SER A 20 -3.14 4.21 0.69
CA SER A 20 -2.65 4.85 1.92
C SER A 20 -3.80 5.35 2.80
N ILE A 21 -4.80 6.02 2.21
CA ILE A 21 -6.00 6.47 2.93
C ILE A 21 -6.81 5.27 3.45
N ALA A 22 -6.92 4.19 2.67
CA ALA A 22 -7.63 2.98 3.08
C ALA A 22 -6.97 2.30 4.29
N LEU A 23 -5.63 2.24 4.33
CA LEU A 23 -4.88 1.71 5.47
C LEU A 23 -5.08 2.57 6.72
N ILE A 24 -5.06 3.90 6.58
CA ILE A 24 -5.36 4.83 7.69
C ILE A 24 -6.80 4.61 8.19
N TYR A 25 -7.77 4.54 7.28
CA TYR A 25 -9.17 4.30 7.61
C TYR A 25 -9.37 2.97 8.35
N LYS A 26 -8.76 1.88 7.88
CA LYS A 26 -8.80 0.57 8.53
C LYS A 26 -8.15 0.58 9.92
N ALA A 27 -7.06 1.32 10.10
CA ALA A 27 -6.44 1.48 11.42
C ALA A 27 -7.35 2.23 12.39
N ILE A 28 -8.00 3.31 11.95
CA ILE A 28 -8.97 4.07 12.76
C ILE A 28 -10.20 3.21 13.07
N GLN A 29 -10.73 2.50 12.08
CA GLN A 29 -11.86 1.58 12.26
C GLN A 29 -11.51 0.51 13.30
N ALA A 30 -10.30 -0.06 13.23
CA ALA A 30 -9.84 -1.04 14.22
C ALA A 30 -9.85 -0.46 15.64
N ILE A 31 -9.31 0.75 15.83
CA ILE A 31 -9.36 1.45 17.13
C ILE A 31 -10.82 1.58 17.61
N ILE A 32 -11.72 2.10 16.76
CA ILE A 32 -13.14 2.29 17.13
C ILE A 32 -13.79 0.96 17.50
N THR A 33 -13.57 -0.10 16.70
CA THR A 33 -14.14 -1.43 16.97
C THR A 33 -13.62 -2.04 18.26
N THR A 34 -12.33 -1.87 18.58
CA THR A 34 -11.77 -2.32 19.85
C THR A 34 -12.40 -1.56 21.00
N PHE A 35 -12.53 -0.23 20.92
CA PHE A 35 -13.18 0.55 21.98
C PHE A 35 -14.65 0.18 22.18
N GLN A 36 -15.40 -0.04 21.10
CA GLN A 36 -16.81 -0.47 21.17
C GLN A 36 -16.96 -1.88 21.74
N LYS A 37 -16.05 -2.80 21.41
CA LYS A 37 -16.09 -4.19 21.89
C LYS A 37 -15.83 -4.30 23.40
N TYR A 38 -15.10 -3.34 23.98
CA TYR A 38 -14.70 -3.32 25.40
C TYR A 38 -15.34 -2.16 26.19
N ASP A 39 -16.47 -1.61 25.71
CA ASP A 39 -17.20 -0.47 26.30
C ASP A 39 -18.04 -0.91 27.53
N PRO A 40 -18.30 -0.07 28.56
CA PRO A 40 -18.81 -0.48 29.88
C PRO A 40 -20.29 -0.91 29.90
N THR A 41 -20.92 -1.07 28.74
CA THR A 41 -22.26 -1.65 28.58
C THR A 41 -22.22 -3.15 28.27
N CYS A 42 -21.06 -3.84 28.38
CA CYS A 42 -21.01 -5.30 28.21
C CYS A 42 -22.00 -5.98 29.16
N SER A 43 -23.01 -6.63 28.60
CA SER A 43 -23.95 -7.50 29.29
C SER A 43 -23.54 -8.98 29.19
N THR A 44 -22.24 -9.26 29.09
CA THR A 44 -21.68 -10.62 29.11
C THR A 44 -21.15 -10.94 30.51
N HIS A 45 -21.41 -12.16 30.99
CA HIS A 45 -21.12 -12.63 32.35
C HIS A 45 -19.61 -12.72 32.72
N ASP A 46 -18.69 -12.22 31.90
CA ASP A 46 -17.24 -12.24 32.15
C ASP A 46 -16.72 -10.86 32.57
N PRO A 47 -16.38 -10.64 33.86
CA PRO A 47 -15.92 -9.35 34.37
C PRO A 47 -14.53 -8.92 33.87
N LEU A 48 -13.79 -9.81 33.19
CA LEU A 48 -12.51 -9.49 32.52
C LEU A 48 -12.66 -9.00 31.08
N ALA A 49 -13.84 -9.17 30.46
CA ALA A 49 -14.07 -8.85 29.05
C ALA A 49 -14.46 -7.38 28.81
N CYS A 50 -14.49 -6.55 29.86
CA CYS A 50 -14.99 -5.18 29.80
C CYS A 50 -14.03 -4.18 30.47
N ASP A 51 -12.72 -4.43 30.36
CA ASP A 51 -11.69 -3.55 30.90
C ASP A 51 -11.23 -2.52 29.87
N ARG A 52 -11.32 -1.23 30.24
CA ARG A 52 -10.84 -0.08 29.45
C ARG A 52 -9.34 -0.12 29.18
N SER A 53 -8.59 -0.86 30.00
CA SER A 53 -7.14 -1.02 29.84
C SER A 53 -6.76 -1.62 28.47
N VAL A 54 -7.63 -2.46 27.89
CA VAL A 54 -7.41 -3.11 26.58
C VAL A 54 -7.39 -2.09 25.45
N GLY A 55 -8.38 -1.20 25.39
CA GLY A 55 -8.46 -0.16 24.37
C GLY A 55 -7.31 0.86 24.48
N LEU A 56 -6.93 1.21 25.71
CA LEU A 56 -5.78 2.09 25.95
C LEU A 56 -4.46 1.42 25.53
N LEU A 57 -4.25 0.15 25.90
CA LEU A 57 -3.08 -0.60 25.49
C LEU A 57 -3.02 -0.76 23.96
N PHE A 58 -4.16 -0.96 23.29
CA PHE A 58 -4.25 -1.02 21.83
C PHE A 58 -3.70 0.27 21.18
N ILE A 59 -4.14 1.45 21.65
CA ILE A 59 -3.65 2.74 21.15
C ILE A 59 -2.17 2.91 21.46
N ILE A 60 -1.72 2.59 22.67
CA ILE A 60 -0.31 2.72 23.06
C ILE A 60 0.59 1.87 22.16
N LEU A 61 0.21 0.61 21.90
CA LEU A 61 0.97 -0.29 21.05
C LEU A 61 0.96 0.15 19.58
N LEU A 62 -0.18 0.58 19.06
CA LEU A 62 -0.32 1.09 17.69
C LEU A 62 0.51 2.36 17.48
N CYS A 63 0.29 3.38 18.30
CA CYS A 63 0.98 4.66 18.20
C CYS A 63 2.47 4.54 18.53
N GLY A 64 2.84 3.70 19.49
CA GLY A 64 4.25 3.46 19.82
C GLY A 64 4.99 2.71 18.71
N THR A 65 4.35 1.74 18.04
CA THR A 65 4.95 1.06 16.86
C THR A 65 5.21 2.06 15.75
N LEU A 66 4.24 2.93 15.47
CA LEU A 66 4.38 3.99 14.49
C LEU A 66 5.50 4.96 14.86
N TRP A 67 5.51 5.46 16.11
CA TRP A 67 6.48 6.42 16.59
C TRP A 67 7.92 5.88 16.49
N ILE A 68 8.15 4.66 16.97
CA ILE A 68 9.47 4.03 16.93
C ILE A 68 9.91 3.78 15.48
N SER A 69 9.02 3.26 14.63
CA SER A 69 9.36 3.00 13.23
C SER A 69 9.67 4.29 12.47
N LEU A 70 8.89 5.36 12.67
CA LEU A 70 9.14 6.66 12.02
C LEU A 70 10.40 7.34 12.54
N THR A 71 10.69 7.28 13.84
CA THR A 71 11.91 7.88 14.40
C THR A 71 13.16 7.16 13.90
N LEU A 72 13.14 5.82 13.81
CA LEU A 72 14.20 5.02 13.21
C LEU A 72 14.37 5.30 11.71
N TYR A 73 13.26 5.45 10.98
CA TYR A 73 13.30 5.81 9.56
C TYR A 73 13.88 7.21 9.34
N ASN A 74 13.42 8.20 10.09
CA ASN A 74 13.91 9.58 10.04
C ASN A 74 15.36 9.72 10.50
N PHE A 75 15.88 8.73 11.22
CA PHE A 75 17.30 8.67 11.57
C PHE A 75 18.19 8.74 10.32
N ARG A 76 17.68 8.37 9.13
CA ARG A 76 18.33 8.49 7.82
C ARG A 76 18.84 9.89 7.47
N THR A 77 18.15 10.95 7.88
CA THR A 77 18.53 12.34 7.57
C THR A 77 19.36 12.97 8.67
N THR A 78 19.44 12.32 9.84
CA THR A 78 20.15 12.88 10.98
C THR A 78 21.68 12.82 10.80
N PRO A 79 22.42 13.78 11.39
CA PRO A 79 23.88 13.80 11.34
C PRO A 79 24.53 12.77 12.29
N PHE A 80 23.72 12.02 13.04
CA PHE A 80 24.21 11.02 13.98
C PHE A 80 24.56 9.71 13.24
N LEU A 81 25.60 9.01 13.71
CA LEU A 81 26.12 7.75 13.17
C LEU A 81 26.78 7.84 11.77
N THR A 82 27.51 6.79 11.39
CA THR A 82 28.07 6.65 10.04
C THR A 82 26.99 6.32 9.01
N LYS A 83 27.17 6.76 7.76
CA LYS A 83 26.20 6.57 6.65
C LYS A 83 25.68 5.12 6.55
N THR A 84 26.58 4.14 6.55
CA THR A 84 26.22 2.72 6.43
C THR A 84 25.36 2.22 7.59
N LYS A 85 25.69 2.61 8.84
CA LYS A 85 24.90 2.18 10.02
C LYS A 85 23.50 2.80 10.00
N ARG A 86 23.41 4.04 9.54
CA ARG A 86 22.16 4.78 9.42
C ARG A 86 21.25 4.21 8.33
N GLU A 87 21.81 3.81 7.19
CA GLU A 87 21.06 3.12 6.12
C GLU A 87 20.49 1.79 6.61
N ILE A 88 21.33 0.95 7.22
CA ILE A 88 20.89 -0.34 7.81
C ILE A 88 19.78 -0.11 8.86
N LEU A 89 19.95 0.85 9.76
CA LEU A 89 18.95 1.13 10.80
C LEU A 89 17.61 1.57 10.20
N ALA A 90 17.64 2.42 9.17
CA ALA A 90 16.44 2.90 8.51
C ALA A 90 15.74 1.80 7.69
N ASP A 91 16.49 0.89 7.07
CA ASP A 91 15.91 -0.24 6.31
C ASP A 91 15.26 -1.28 7.24
N TYR A 92 15.80 -1.49 8.45
CA TYR A 92 15.24 -2.37 9.48
C TYR A 92 14.31 -1.66 10.48
N ALA A 93 13.97 -0.40 10.25
CA ALA A 93 13.15 0.40 11.17
C ALA A 93 11.83 -0.29 11.53
N LEU A 94 11.12 -0.83 10.53
CA LEU A 94 9.83 -1.46 10.71
C LEU A 94 9.91 -2.80 11.48
N PRO A 95 10.75 -3.78 11.09
CA PRO A 95 10.95 -4.99 11.89
C PRO A 95 11.36 -4.72 13.34
N ILE A 96 12.27 -3.76 13.57
CA ILE A 96 12.72 -3.40 14.92
C ILE A 96 11.56 -2.82 15.72
N GLY A 97 10.75 -1.92 15.15
CA GLY A 97 9.58 -1.33 15.80
C GLY A 97 8.55 -2.39 16.20
N VAL A 98 8.24 -3.33 15.30
CA VAL A 98 7.31 -4.44 15.57
C VAL A 98 7.83 -5.33 16.70
N ILE A 99 9.08 -5.79 16.63
CA ILE A 99 9.65 -6.69 17.64
C ILE A 99 9.69 -6.01 19.01
N PHE A 100 10.13 -4.74 19.05
CA PHE A 100 10.22 -3.98 20.29
C PHE A 100 8.84 -3.77 20.93
N MET A 101 7.85 -3.29 20.18
CA MET A 101 6.52 -3.06 20.75
C MET A 101 5.77 -4.36 21.06
N SER A 102 6.04 -5.45 20.33
CA SER A 102 5.54 -6.77 20.68
C SER A 102 6.14 -7.27 22.00
N PHE A 103 7.44 -7.06 22.22
CA PHE A 103 8.08 -7.36 23.49
C PHE A 103 7.47 -6.53 24.64
N VAL A 104 7.26 -5.23 24.43
CA VAL A 104 6.60 -4.36 25.42
C VAL A 104 5.18 -4.85 25.72
N GLY A 105 4.36 -5.12 24.70
CA GLY A 105 2.97 -5.58 24.87
C GLY A 105 2.84 -6.98 25.45
N SER A 106 3.82 -7.86 25.26
CA SER A 106 3.76 -9.23 25.78
C SER A 106 4.44 -9.42 27.12
N PHE A 107 5.54 -8.70 27.40
CA PHE A 107 6.33 -8.86 28.63
C PHE A 107 5.98 -7.82 29.70
N LEU A 108 5.85 -6.53 29.34
CA LEU A 108 5.51 -5.48 30.32
C LEU A 108 4.01 -5.43 30.63
N PHE A 109 3.14 -5.70 29.64
CA PHE A 109 1.68 -5.70 29.80
C PHE A 109 1.11 -7.13 29.71
N LYS A 110 1.64 -8.03 30.53
CA LYS A 110 1.19 -9.43 30.57
C LYS A 110 -0.24 -9.57 31.11
N ASP A 111 -0.63 -8.70 32.03
CA ASP A 111 -1.89 -8.81 32.78
C ASP A 111 -3.12 -8.30 32.02
N VAL A 112 -2.91 -7.57 30.92
CA VAL A 112 -4.00 -7.03 30.09
C VAL A 112 -4.28 -7.99 28.92
N PRO A 113 -5.54 -8.43 28.73
CA PRO A 113 -5.89 -9.28 27.60
C PRO A 113 -5.68 -8.52 26.29
N LYS A 114 -5.07 -9.18 25.31
CA LYS A 114 -4.77 -8.61 23.99
C LYS A 114 -5.36 -9.52 22.92
N GLU A 115 -5.85 -8.91 21.86
CA GLU A 115 -6.22 -9.66 20.66
C GLU A 115 -4.95 -10.15 19.97
N THR A 116 -4.84 -11.46 19.82
CA THR A 116 -3.72 -12.15 19.18
C THR A 116 -4.23 -13.04 18.07
N PHE A 117 -3.36 -13.44 17.15
CA PHE A 117 -3.74 -14.36 16.10
C PHE A 117 -4.23 -15.70 16.67
N THR A 118 -5.44 -16.09 16.29
CA THR A 118 -6.01 -17.42 16.59
C THR A 118 -5.51 -18.41 15.55
N TYR A 119 -4.84 -19.48 15.99
CA TYR A 119 -4.37 -20.55 15.13
C TYR A 119 -5.16 -21.82 15.38
N ASP A 120 -5.90 -22.29 14.36
CA ASP A 120 -6.54 -23.59 14.37
C ASP A 120 -5.62 -24.67 13.80
N SER A 121 -5.03 -25.48 14.68
CA SER A 121 -4.05 -26.51 14.34
C SER A 121 -4.60 -27.67 13.51
N ASN A 122 -5.93 -27.82 13.45
CA ASN A 122 -6.61 -28.96 12.84
C ASN A 122 -7.32 -28.65 11.51
N SER A 123 -7.19 -27.43 10.99
CA SER A 123 -7.77 -27.08 9.69
C SER A 123 -6.85 -27.56 8.57
N ASN A 124 -7.32 -28.46 7.70
CA ASN A 124 -6.64 -28.76 6.45
C ASN A 124 -6.83 -27.55 5.52
N PRO A 125 -5.76 -26.81 5.16
CA PRO A 125 -5.90 -25.58 4.39
C PRO A 125 -6.22 -25.83 2.90
N ILE A 126 -6.03 -27.06 2.42
CA ILE A 126 -6.22 -27.45 1.03
C ILE A 126 -7.49 -28.28 0.93
N ASN A 127 -8.52 -27.71 0.30
CA ASN A 127 -9.73 -28.43 -0.06
C ASN A 127 -10.00 -28.23 -1.55
N ILE A 128 -10.05 -29.33 -2.30
CA ILE A 128 -10.30 -29.26 -3.74
C ILE A 128 -11.74 -28.80 -3.95
N VAL A 129 -11.91 -27.65 -4.60
CA VAL A 129 -13.23 -27.08 -4.85
C VAL A 129 -13.92 -27.89 -5.95
N LYS A 130 -15.06 -28.50 -5.61
CA LYS A 130 -15.85 -29.31 -6.54
C LYS A 130 -16.76 -28.44 -7.42
N PHE A 131 -16.17 -27.63 -8.29
CA PHE A 131 -16.92 -26.71 -9.14
C PHE A 131 -17.88 -27.42 -10.12
N TRP A 132 -17.63 -28.69 -10.46
CA TRP A 132 -18.44 -29.47 -11.38
C TRP A 132 -19.79 -29.95 -10.82
N GLU A 133 -20.03 -29.86 -9.51
CA GLU A 133 -21.29 -30.27 -8.89
C GLU A 133 -22.37 -29.16 -8.92
N GLN A 134 -22.02 -27.95 -9.36
CA GLN A 134 -22.88 -26.76 -9.29
C GLN A 134 -23.82 -26.61 -10.51
N SER A 135 -24.99 -25.98 -10.31
CA SER A 135 -25.95 -25.68 -11.38
C SER A 135 -25.39 -24.75 -12.46
N TRP A 136 -25.89 -24.87 -13.70
CA TRP A 136 -25.46 -24.04 -14.84
C TRP A 136 -25.76 -22.55 -14.64
N GLU A 137 -26.83 -22.20 -13.92
CA GLU A 137 -27.19 -20.81 -13.59
C GLU A 137 -26.13 -20.12 -12.72
N ALA A 138 -25.60 -20.85 -11.74
CA ALA A 138 -24.54 -20.33 -10.88
C ALA A 138 -23.27 -20.01 -11.66
N HIS A 139 -22.94 -20.81 -12.69
CA HIS A 139 -21.79 -20.53 -13.56
C HIS A 139 -21.94 -19.19 -14.31
N PHE A 140 -23.14 -18.84 -14.76
CA PHE A 140 -23.40 -17.55 -15.39
C PHE A 140 -23.24 -16.37 -14.41
N ILE A 141 -23.73 -16.53 -13.18
CA ILE A 141 -23.55 -15.52 -12.13
C ILE A 141 -22.06 -15.36 -11.80
N CYS A 142 -21.32 -16.46 -11.64
CA CYS A 142 -19.88 -16.43 -11.40
C CYS A 142 -19.12 -15.77 -12.54
N LEU A 143 -19.51 -16.01 -13.80
CA LEU A 143 -18.91 -15.33 -14.96
C LEU A 143 -19.13 -13.81 -14.89
N ALA A 144 -20.35 -13.37 -14.56
CA ALA A 144 -20.67 -11.95 -14.42
C ALA A 144 -19.86 -11.29 -13.28
N LEU A 145 -19.72 -11.96 -12.13
CA LEU A 145 -18.91 -11.50 -11.00
C LEU A 145 -17.40 -11.56 -11.27
N GLY A 146 -16.98 -12.48 -12.16
CA GLY A 146 -15.58 -12.65 -12.56
C GLY A 146 -15.05 -11.50 -13.42
N ILE A 147 -15.91 -10.79 -14.16
CA ILE A 147 -15.49 -9.67 -15.02
C ILE A 147 -14.94 -8.49 -14.21
N PRO A 148 -15.66 -7.91 -13.22
CA PRO A 148 -15.12 -6.85 -12.37
C PRO A 148 -13.82 -7.25 -11.66
N LEU A 149 -13.75 -8.49 -11.20
CA LEU A 149 -12.56 -9.05 -10.57
C LEU A 149 -11.37 -9.15 -11.54
N ALA A 150 -11.59 -9.63 -12.77
CA ALA A 150 -10.55 -9.70 -13.78
C ALA A 150 -10.01 -8.30 -14.11
N ILE A 151 -10.90 -7.30 -14.18
CA ILE A 151 -10.53 -5.89 -14.34
C ILE A 151 -9.69 -5.42 -13.15
N LEU A 152 -10.05 -5.78 -11.91
CA LEU A 152 -9.28 -5.43 -10.71
C LEU A 152 -7.85 -6.00 -10.78
N PHE A 153 -7.72 -7.29 -11.08
CA PHE A 153 -6.40 -7.95 -11.16
C PHE A 153 -5.55 -7.38 -12.29
N PHE A 154 -6.17 -7.08 -13.44
CA PHE A 154 -5.51 -6.42 -14.54
C PHE A 154 -5.01 -5.02 -14.14
N MET A 155 -5.86 -4.23 -13.48
CA MET A 155 -5.53 -2.88 -13.03
C MET A 155 -4.43 -2.86 -11.99
N ASP A 156 -4.52 -3.69 -10.95
CA ASP A 156 -3.50 -3.80 -9.91
C ASP A 156 -2.15 -4.19 -10.50
N GLN A 157 -2.12 -5.22 -11.36
CA GLN A 157 -0.88 -5.66 -11.98
C GLN A 157 -0.30 -4.58 -12.90
N LEU A 158 -1.14 -3.90 -13.68
CA LEU A 158 -0.71 -2.81 -14.56
C LEU A 158 -0.12 -1.64 -13.77
N ILE A 159 -0.74 -1.26 -12.65
CA ILE A 159 -0.27 -0.18 -11.79
C ILE A 159 1.08 -0.56 -11.15
N VAL A 160 1.20 -1.77 -10.61
CA VAL A 160 2.43 -2.26 -10.00
C VAL A 160 3.57 -2.31 -11.01
N THR A 161 3.35 -2.95 -12.17
CA THR A 161 4.37 -3.07 -13.22
C THR A 161 4.83 -1.69 -13.70
N ASN A 162 3.92 -0.76 -13.99
CA ASN A 162 4.31 0.58 -14.45
C ASN A 162 5.03 1.41 -13.38
N THR A 163 4.69 1.23 -12.10
CA THR A 163 5.37 1.92 -10.99
C THR A 163 6.80 1.40 -10.82
N VAL A 164 7.00 0.10 -10.95
CA VAL A 164 8.33 -0.53 -10.87
C VAL A 164 9.17 -0.19 -12.11
N ASP A 165 8.57 -0.30 -13.30
CA ASP A 165 9.21 -0.06 -14.59
C ASP A 165 9.42 1.43 -14.91
N ASN A 166 9.20 2.31 -13.94
CA ASN A 166 9.46 3.73 -14.06
C ASN A 166 10.95 3.98 -14.40
N THR A 167 11.19 4.87 -15.36
CA THR A 167 12.52 5.29 -15.80
C THR A 167 13.38 5.86 -14.68
N GLN A 168 12.79 6.45 -13.62
CA GLN A 168 13.50 6.90 -12.41
C GLN A 168 14.27 5.78 -11.71
N ASN A 169 13.75 4.55 -11.77
CA ASN A 169 14.33 3.42 -11.05
C ASN A 169 15.58 2.86 -11.74
N ASN A 170 15.96 3.39 -12.92
CA ASN A 170 17.17 3.03 -13.66
C ASN A 170 17.37 1.50 -13.80
N LEU A 171 16.29 0.80 -14.16
CA LEU A 171 16.30 -0.64 -14.44
C LEU A 171 17.06 -0.94 -15.74
N LYS A 172 17.76 -2.07 -15.79
CA LYS A 172 18.56 -2.49 -16.94
C LYS A 172 17.80 -3.43 -17.87
N LYS A 173 16.93 -4.26 -17.32
CA LYS A 173 16.12 -5.19 -18.11
C LYS A 173 14.83 -4.51 -18.59
N GLY A 174 14.37 -4.91 -19.77
CA GLY A 174 13.14 -4.37 -20.35
C GLY A 174 11.87 -4.85 -19.62
N PRO A 175 10.77 -4.08 -19.73
CA PRO A 175 9.49 -4.40 -19.09
C PRO A 175 8.82 -5.60 -19.76
N ALA A 176 8.13 -6.43 -18.97
CA ALA A 176 7.47 -7.66 -19.44
C ALA A 176 6.04 -7.83 -18.90
N GLY A 177 5.26 -6.74 -18.80
CA GLY A 177 3.95 -6.75 -18.14
C GLY A 177 2.93 -7.79 -18.65
N ASN A 178 2.92 -8.10 -19.95
CA ASN A 178 2.02 -9.13 -20.51
C ASN A 178 2.36 -10.53 -20.01
N TRP A 179 3.65 -10.83 -19.84
CA TRP A 179 4.10 -12.11 -19.29
C TRP A 179 3.77 -12.22 -17.81
N ASP A 180 3.94 -11.13 -17.07
CA ASP A 180 3.57 -11.09 -15.65
C ASP A 180 2.08 -11.37 -15.46
N LEU A 181 1.21 -10.75 -16.27
CA LEU A 181 -0.23 -10.99 -16.24
C LEU A 181 -0.60 -12.45 -16.55
N LEU A 182 0.06 -13.05 -17.55
CA LEU A 182 -0.18 -14.46 -17.90
C LEU A 182 0.22 -15.42 -16.76
N ILE A 183 1.36 -15.16 -16.11
CA ILE A 183 1.83 -15.99 -14.99
C ILE A 183 0.89 -15.85 -13.79
N VAL A 184 0.46 -14.63 -13.44
CA VAL A 184 -0.49 -14.39 -12.35
C VAL A 184 -1.83 -15.09 -12.64
N ALA A 185 -2.33 -15.01 -13.88
CA ALA A 185 -3.55 -15.71 -14.26
C ALA A 185 -3.42 -17.23 -14.09
N PHE A 186 -2.33 -17.82 -14.57
CA PHE A 186 -2.07 -19.26 -14.42
C PHE A 186 -1.96 -19.69 -12.96
N MET A 187 -1.25 -18.92 -12.12
CA MET A 187 -1.16 -19.19 -10.68
C MET A 187 -2.53 -19.12 -9.99
N ASN A 188 -3.36 -18.13 -10.32
CA ASN A 188 -4.69 -17.99 -9.73
C ASN A 188 -5.67 -19.10 -10.15
N ILE A 189 -5.52 -19.67 -11.36
CA ILE A 189 -6.27 -20.88 -11.75
C ILE A 189 -5.95 -22.03 -10.81
N ILE A 190 -4.66 -22.28 -10.54
CA ILE A 190 -4.23 -23.35 -9.62
C ILE A 190 -4.74 -23.09 -8.20
N LEU A 191 -4.62 -21.86 -7.69
CA LEU A 191 -5.12 -21.48 -6.36
C LEU A 191 -6.64 -21.67 -6.24
N SER A 192 -7.38 -21.34 -7.29
CA SER A 192 -8.85 -21.51 -7.35
C SER A 192 -9.26 -22.99 -7.23
N VAL A 193 -8.55 -23.90 -7.91
CA VAL A 193 -8.83 -25.34 -7.83
C VAL A 193 -8.53 -25.90 -6.44
N LEU A 194 -7.48 -25.37 -5.79
CA LEU A 194 -7.05 -25.76 -4.44
C LEU A 194 -7.86 -25.09 -3.31
N GLY A 195 -8.78 -24.17 -3.64
CA GLY A 195 -9.57 -23.41 -2.67
C GLY A 195 -8.75 -22.40 -1.86
N LEU A 196 -7.57 -22.02 -2.35
CA LEU A 196 -6.65 -21.08 -1.70
C LEU A 196 -6.96 -19.63 -2.13
N PRO A 197 -6.64 -18.64 -1.28
CA PRO A 197 -6.83 -17.24 -1.62
C PRO A 197 -5.98 -16.85 -2.85
N TRP A 198 -6.54 -15.99 -3.70
CA TRP A 198 -5.85 -15.50 -4.89
C TRP A 198 -4.71 -14.53 -4.55
N MET A 199 -3.76 -14.46 -5.47
CA MET A 199 -2.54 -13.66 -5.34
C MET A 199 -2.52 -12.58 -6.43
N HIS A 200 -2.19 -11.35 -6.03
CA HIS A 200 -2.02 -10.21 -6.93
C HIS A 200 -0.78 -9.39 -6.51
N GLY A 201 -0.35 -8.47 -7.36
CA GLY A 201 0.77 -7.58 -7.06
C GLY A 201 0.43 -6.57 -5.96
N ALA A 202 1.21 -6.55 -4.88
CA ALA A 202 1.06 -5.57 -3.80
C ALA A 202 1.93 -4.33 -4.04
N LEU A 203 1.31 -3.19 -4.33
CA LEU A 203 2.01 -1.94 -4.68
C LEU A 203 3.03 -1.46 -3.63
N PRO A 204 2.68 -1.31 -2.33
CA PRO A 204 3.64 -0.79 -1.35
C PRO A 204 4.83 -1.75 -1.16
N GLN A 205 4.58 -3.06 -1.18
CA GLN A 205 5.62 -4.07 -0.97
C GLN A 205 6.56 -4.17 -2.17
N ALA A 206 6.03 -4.15 -3.40
CA ALA A 206 6.83 -4.15 -4.61
C ALA A 206 7.75 -2.92 -4.66
N PHE A 207 7.22 -1.73 -4.31
CA PHE A 207 8.00 -0.50 -4.25
C PHE A 207 9.08 -0.51 -3.15
N LEU A 208 8.75 -0.99 -1.94
CA LEU A 208 9.72 -1.11 -0.86
C LEU A 208 10.84 -2.12 -1.20
N HIS A 209 10.48 -3.24 -1.84
CA HIS A 209 11.45 -4.21 -2.31
C HIS A 209 12.40 -3.62 -3.35
N LEU A 210 11.86 -2.84 -4.29
CA LEU A 210 12.63 -2.13 -5.30
C LEU A 210 13.59 -1.12 -4.66
N LYS A 211 13.10 -0.31 -3.73
CA LYS A 211 13.89 0.70 -3.01
C LYS A 211 14.99 0.07 -2.16
N ALA A 212 14.75 -1.09 -1.57
CA ALA A 212 15.78 -1.84 -0.82
C ALA A 212 16.90 -2.41 -1.71
N GLN A 213 16.67 -2.53 -3.03
CA GLN A 213 17.66 -2.97 -4.01
C GLN A 213 18.34 -1.81 -4.76
N ALA A 214 17.84 -0.58 -4.55
CA ALA A 214 18.33 0.62 -5.19
C ALA A 214 19.52 1.21 -4.43
N ASP A 215 20.62 1.45 -5.15
CA ASP A 215 21.73 2.27 -4.69
C ASP A 215 21.35 3.75 -4.90
N VAL A 216 21.18 4.48 -3.79
CA VAL A 216 20.73 5.87 -3.76
C VAL A 216 21.90 6.81 -3.47
N GLU A 217 22.05 7.85 -4.29
CA GLU A 217 23.03 8.92 -4.07
C GLU A 217 22.32 10.26 -3.83
N ASP A 218 22.86 11.05 -2.90
CA ASP A 218 22.41 12.43 -2.70
C ASP A 218 23.06 13.31 -3.77
N ARG A 219 22.26 13.91 -4.66
CA ARG A 219 22.72 14.89 -5.64
C ARG A 219 22.03 16.23 -5.44
N LEU A 220 22.78 17.30 -5.67
CA LEU A 220 22.24 18.65 -5.72
C LEU A 220 21.53 18.85 -7.07
N VAL A 221 20.21 18.81 -7.05
CA VAL A 221 19.36 19.14 -8.21
C VAL A 221 18.66 20.46 -7.89
N ASP A 222 18.87 21.47 -8.74
CA ASP A 222 18.27 22.81 -8.60
C ASP A 222 18.46 23.47 -7.22
N GLY A 223 19.62 23.22 -6.58
CA GLY A 223 19.97 23.79 -5.26
C GLY A 223 19.38 23.05 -4.05
N THR A 224 18.62 21.96 -4.28
CA THR A 224 18.11 21.08 -3.23
C THR A 224 18.84 19.74 -3.25
N LEU A 225 19.20 19.21 -2.08
CA LEU A 225 19.73 17.85 -1.95
C LEU A 225 18.58 16.86 -2.18
N GLN A 226 18.63 16.15 -3.30
CA GLN A 226 17.66 15.13 -3.66
C GLN A 226 18.32 13.75 -3.73
N GLN A 227 17.60 12.75 -3.24
CA GLN A 227 18.05 11.36 -3.26
C GLN A 227 17.66 10.74 -4.60
N ILE A 228 18.62 10.51 -5.49
CA ILE A 228 18.36 9.88 -6.78
C ILE A 228 18.81 8.41 -6.78
N VAL A 229 18.02 7.55 -7.41
CA VAL A 229 18.38 6.14 -7.62
C VAL A 229 19.39 6.08 -8.76
N VAL A 230 20.64 5.70 -8.47
CA VAL A 230 21.72 5.67 -9.48
C VAL A 230 21.76 4.33 -10.19
N LYS A 231 21.55 3.26 -9.45
CA LYS A 231 21.59 1.90 -9.98
C LYS A 231 20.69 1.02 -9.16
N ASN A 232 19.92 0.18 -9.83
CA ASN A 232 19.12 -0.83 -9.17
C ASN A 232 19.68 -2.23 -9.38
N ARG A 233 19.72 -3.02 -8.31
CA ARG A 233 20.26 -4.39 -8.30
C ARG A 233 19.13 -5.40 -8.47
N GLU A 234 18.81 -5.73 -9.71
CA GLU A 234 17.74 -6.68 -10.02
C GLU A 234 18.10 -8.12 -9.58
N SER A 235 17.59 -8.54 -8.42
CA SER A 235 17.84 -9.87 -7.85
C SER A 235 16.61 -10.78 -7.92
N ARG A 236 16.76 -11.97 -8.52
CA ARG A 236 15.77 -13.05 -8.45
C ARG A 236 15.91 -13.91 -7.19
N LEU A 237 17.11 -13.93 -6.61
CA LEU A 237 17.43 -14.76 -5.45
C LEU A 237 16.73 -14.23 -4.19
N ALA A 238 16.62 -12.91 -4.04
CA ALA A 238 16.01 -12.29 -2.87
C ALA A 238 14.53 -12.70 -2.71
N THR A 239 13.76 -12.66 -3.80
CA THR A 239 12.35 -13.07 -3.80
C THR A 239 12.22 -14.58 -3.61
N LEU A 240 13.06 -15.39 -4.26
CA LEU A 240 13.04 -16.85 -4.10
C LEU A 240 13.35 -17.25 -2.65
N ILE A 241 14.37 -16.66 -2.03
CA ILE A 241 14.72 -16.90 -0.63
C ILE A 241 13.58 -16.45 0.29
N ALA A 242 12.97 -15.29 0.05
CA ALA A 242 11.86 -14.81 0.87
C ALA A 242 10.68 -15.81 0.88
N HIS A 243 10.27 -16.30 -0.30
CA HIS A 243 9.18 -17.29 -0.39
C HIS A 243 9.60 -18.66 0.13
N ALA A 244 10.85 -19.08 -0.10
CA ALA A 244 11.39 -20.33 0.44
C ALA A 244 11.45 -20.29 1.98
N LEU A 245 11.72 -19.13 2.59
CA LEU A 245 11.70 -18.93 4.04
C LEU A 245 10.28 -18.84 4.61
N MET A 246 9.27 -18.42 3.85
CA MET A 246 7.89 -18.40 4.35
C MET A 246 7.39 -19.79 4.74
N ILE A 247 7.75 -20.83 3.99
CA ILE A 247 7.31 -22.22 4.24
C ILE A 247 7.77 -22.74 5.63
N PRO A 248 9.06 -22.75 5.99
CA PRO A 248 9.48 -23.16 7.33
C PRO A 248 8.98 -22.20 8.39
N THR A 249 8.89 -20.89 8.10
CA THR A 249 8.35 -19.92 9.06
C THR A 249 6.89 -20.22 9.40
N TYR A 250 6.09 -20.66 8.43
CA TYR A 250 4.73 -21.14 8.69
C TYR A 250 4.77 -22.30 9.68
N PHE A 251 5.50 -23.38 9.41
CA PHE A 251 5.51 -24.54 10.31
C PHE A 251 6.11 -24.30 11.70
N PHE A 252 7.15 -23.45 11.82
CA PHE A 252 7.89 -23.27 13.08
C PHE A 252 7.49 -22.01 13.87
N LEU A 253 7.10 -20.91 13.20
CA LEU A 253 6.88 -19.60 13.82
C LEU A 253 5.41 -19.29 14.12
N LEU A 254 4.45 -20.05 13.56
CA LEU A 254 3.02 -19.94 13.89
C LEU A 254 2.71 -19.85 15.40
N PRO A 255 3.25 -20.72 16.28
CA PRO A 255 2.96 -20.63 17.71
C PRO A 255 3.54 -19.36 18.34
N PHE A 256 4.64 -18.81 17.80
CA PHE A 256 5.23 -17.59 18.30
C PHE A 256 4.50 -16.33 17.82
N LEU A 257 3.74 -16.43 16.72
CA LEU A 257 2.96 -15.31 16.18
C LEU A 257 1.84 -14.87 17.12
N GLN A 258 1.37 -15.77 18.00
CA GLN A 258 0.41 -15.45 19.06
C GLN A 258 0.95 -14.44 20.07
N TYR A 259 2.27 -14.31 20.21
CA TYR A 259 2.86 -13.28 21.09
C TYR A 259 2.83 -11.88 20.48
N ILE A 260 2.51 -11.74 19.19
CA ILE A 260 2.41 -10.44 18.54
C ILE A 260 0.95 -9.97 18.58
N PRO A 261 0.62 -8.91 19.33
CA PRO A 261 -0.74 -8.39 19.38
C PRO A 261 -1.15 -7.78 18.04
N THR A 262 -2.43 -7.91 17.69
CA THR A 262 -3.00 -7.36 16.45
C THR A 262 -2.82 -5.83 16.34
N SER A 263 -2.80 -5.12 17.47
CA SER A 263 -2.55 -3.68 17.56
C SER A 263 -1.23 -3.23 16.91
N VAL A 264 -0.17 -4.03 17.05
CA VAL A 264 1.15 -3.73 16.47
C VAL A 264 1.11 -3.85 14.94
N PHE A 265 0.33 -4.78 14.38
CA PHE A 265 0.13 -4.88 12.93
C PHE A 265 -0.63 -3.68 12.36
N HIS A 266 -1.64 -3.17 13.07
CA HIS A 266 -2.29 -1.92 12.68
C HIS A 266 -1.32 -0.72 12.73
N GLY A 267 -0.39 -0.69 13.68
CA GLY A 267 0.71 0.29 13.71
C GLY A 267 1.66 0.16 12.51
N LEU A 268 1.99 -1.07 12.10
CA LEU A 268 2.75 -1.37 10.89
C LEU A 268 2.03 -0.88 9.63
N PHE A 269 0.72 -1.15 9.51
CA PHE A 269 -0.07 -0.70 8.37
C PHE A 269 -0.15 0.82 8.29
N LEU A 270 -0.28 1.49 9.43
CA LEU A 270 -0.28 2.95 9.50
C LEU A 270 1.10 3.54 9.11
N TYR A 271 2.20 2.90 9.51
CA TYR A 271 3.53 3.27 9.04
C TYR A 271 3.69 3.11 7.52
N LEU A 272 3.23 1.99 6.95
CA LEU A 272 3.24 1.76 5.50
C LEU A 272 2.41 2.81 4.76
N ALA A 273 1.26 3.21 5.31
CA ALA A 273 0.43 4.27 4.75
C ALA A 273 1.16 5.63 4.71
N LEU A 274 1.74 6.06 5.84
CA LEU A 274 2.43 7.35 5.91
C LEU A 274 3.68 7.38 5.02
N THR A 275 4.46 6.30 5.03
CA THR A 275 5.67 6.22 4.18
C THR A 275 5.33 6.15 2.68
N SER A 276 4.17 5.61 2.31
CA SER A 276 3.68 5.62 0.92
C SER A 276 3.09 6.98 0.50
N MET A 277 2.68 7.83 1.44
CA MET A 277 2.27 9.21 1.12
C MET A 277 3.48 10.13 0.87
N ILE A 278 4.59 9.89 1.58
CA ILE A 278 5.83 10.64 1.43
C ILE A 278 6.49 10.26 0.09
N GLY A 279 6.56 11.22 -0.83
CA GLY A 279 7.08 11.02 -2.19
C GLY A 279 6.01 10.73 -3.25
N ASN A 280 4.72 10.78 -2.89
CA ASN A 280 3.64 10.76 -3.87
C ASN A 280 3.42 12.18 -4.42
N GLU A 281 3.66 12.37 -5.72
CA GLU A 281 3.52 13.69 -6.37
C GLU A 281 2.11 14.27 -6.27
N LEU A 282 1.05 13.43 -6.24
CA LEU A 282 -0.31 13.91 -6.01
C LEU A 282 -0.44 14.54 -4.60
N CYS A 283 0.18 13.93 -3.59
CA CYS A 283 0.17 14.46 -2.23
C CYS A 283 0.99 15.76 -2.13
N GLU A 284 2.17 15.81 -2.77
CA GLU A 284 2.99 17.02 -2.82
C GLU A 284 2.25 18.18 -3.53
N ARG A 285 1.61 17.91 -4.67
CA ARG A 285 0.81 18.91 -5.39
C ARG A 285 -0.45 19.30 -4.63
N ALA A 286 -1.07 18.40 -3.87
CA ALA A 286 -2.18 18.73 -2.98
C ALA A 286 -1.72 19.65 -1.84
N LEU A 287 -0.52 19.45 -1.28
CA LEU A 287 0.07 20.36 -0.29
C LEU A 287 0.35 21.75 -0.87
N LEU A 288 0.69 21.85 -2.17
CA LEU A 288 0.85 23.14 -2.84
C LEU A 288 -0.45 23.97 -2.88
N LEU A 289 -1.64 23.36 -2.81
CA LEU A 289 -2.91 24.12 -2.70
C LEU A 289 -2.99 24.94 -1.41
N PHE A 290 -2.33 24.49 -0.34
CA PHE A 290 -2.32 25.14 0.97
C PHE A 290 -1.05 25.95 1.23
N THR A 291 -0.06 25.87 0.36
CA THR A 291 1.24 26.53 0.53
C THR A 291 1.19 27.96 0.00
N GLU A 292 1.84 28.91 0.69
CA GLU A 292 1.97 30.28 0.18
C GLU A 292 2.91 30.30 -1.04
N GLN A 293 2.56 31.10 -2.06
CA GLN A 293 3.30 31.19 -3.34
C GLN A 293 4.80 31.48 -3.18
N ARG A 294 5.19 32.22 -2.14
CA ARG A 294 6.60 32.57 -1.86
C ARG A 294 7.43 31.39 -1.40
N SER A 295 6.79 30.37 -0.82
CA SER A 295 7.43 29.19 -0.23
C SER A 295 7.43 28.00 -1.19
N TYR A 296 7.06 28.21 -2.46
CA TYR A 296 7.05 27.13 -3.44
C TYR A 296 8.49 26.63 -3.64
N PRO A 297 8.73 25.32 -3.49
CA PRO A 297 10.03 24.76 -3.82
C PRO A 297 10.33 25.01 -5.31
N PRO A 298 11.60 25.17 -5.70
CA PRO A 298 11.99 25.45 -7.07
C PRO A 298 11.86 24.20 -7.96
N LEU A 299 10.63 23.68 -8.12
CA LEU A 299 10.33 22.53 -8.96
C LEU A 299 10.21 22.97 -10.43
N HIS A 300 10.64 22.10 -11.34
CA HIS A 300 10.72 22.39 -12.77
C HIS A 300 9.34 22.65 -13.42
N TYR A 301 8.29 21.93 -13.01
CA TYR A 301 6.94 22.10 -13.54
C TYR A 301 6.30 23.44 -13.12
N ILE A 302 6.64 23.97 -11.95
CA ILE A 302 6.15 25.28 -11.46
C ILE A 302 6.66 26.42 -12.34
N ARG A 303 7.81 26.26 -13.01
CA ARG A 303 8.38 27.25 -13.93
C ARG A 303 7.76 27.20 -15.33
N ARG A 304 7.21 26.05 -15.75
CA ARG A 304 6.74 25.81 -17.12
C ARG A 304 5.22 25.92 -17.28
N VAL A 305 4.46 25.65 -16.23
CA VAL A 305 2.99 25.58 -16.29
C VAL A 305 2.39 26.69 -15.42
N PRO A 306 1.37 27.42 -15.91
CA PRO A 306 0.70 28.42 -15.10
C PRO A 306 0.03 27.79 -13.87
N GLN A 307 0.17 28.42 -12.71
CA GLN A 307 -0.31 27.90 -11.42
C GLN A 307 -1.81 27.54 -11.42
N LYS A 308 -2.65 28.33 -12.11
CA LYS A 308 -4.09 28.03 -12.22
C LYS A 308 -4.35 26.67 -12.85
N THR A 309 -3.53 26.26 -13.81
CA THR A 309 -3.63 24.95 -14.47
C THR A 309 -3.18 23.84 -13.53
N VAL A 310 -2.10 24.04 -12.77
CA VAL A 310 -1.65 23.07 -11.76
C VAL A 310 -2.75 22.84 -10.71
N HIS A 311 -3.31 23.92 -10.16
CA HIS A 311 -4.38 23.82 -9.17
C HIS A 311 -5.66 23.18 -9.72
N ALA A 312 -6.11 23.59 -10.92
CA ALA A 312 -7.27 22.98 -11.55
C ALA A 312 -7.08 21.48 -11.78
N PHE A 313 -5.89 21.06 -12.23
CA PHE A 313 -5.55 19.66 -12.42
C PHE A 313 -5.56 18.89 -11.09
N THR A 314 -4.93 19.42 -10.04
CA THR A 314 -4.93 18.77 -8.72
C THR A 314 -6.32 18.65 -8.11
N ILE A 315 -7.21 19.63 -8.33
CA ILE A 315 -8.59 19.57 -7.84
C ILE A 315 -9.35 18.44 -8.55
N ILE A 316 -9.14 18.24 -9.86
CA ILE A 316 -9.75 17.13 -10.60
C ILE A 316 -9.28 15.78 -10.03
N GLU A 317 -7.97 15.62 -9.78
CA GLU A 317 -7.43 14.38 -9.18
C GLU A 317 -7.94 14.15 -7.76
N ILE A 318 -8.07 15.20 -6.93
CA ILE A 318 -8.67 15.09 -5.59
C ILE A 318 -10.14 14.68 -5.67
N ILE A 319 -10.91 15.20 -6.64
CA ILE A 319 -12.30 14.78 -6.87
C ILE A 319 -12.36 13.30 -7.27
N GLN A 320 -11.49 12.85 -8.18
CA GLN A 320 -11.40 11.44 -8.58
C GLN A 320 -11.05 10.54 -7.38
N LEU A 321 -10.09 10.95 -6.56
CA LEU A 321 -9.73 10.26 -5.33
C LEU A 321 -10.89 10.20 -4.33
N ALA A 322 -11.64 11.30 -4.17
CA ALA A 322 -12.80 11.35 -3.29
C ALA A 322 -13.92 10.41 -3.76
N ILE A 323 -14.17 10.35 -5.08
CA ILE A 323 -15.11 9.37 -5.68
C ILE A 323 -14.64 7.95 -5.37
N LEU A 324 -13.34 7.67 -5.53
CA LEU A 324 -12.77 6.36 -5.27
C LEU A 324 -12.88 5.95 -3.79
N CYS A 325 -12.62 6.88 -2.87
CA CYS A 325 -12.78 6.68 -1.43
C CYS A 325 -14.26 6.46 -1.04
N PHE A 326 -15.18 7.22 -1.64
CA PHE A 326 -16.61 7.06 -1.39
C PHE A 326 -17.11 5.66 -1.80
N VAL A 327 -16.67 5.19 -2.95
CA VAL A 327 -17.00 3.85 -3.46
C VAL A 327 -16.35 2.76 -2.61
N GLY A 328 -15.06 2.90 -2.31
CA GLY A 328 -14.27 1.89 -1.59
C GLY A 328 -14.58 1.76 -0.09
N PHE A 329 -15.05 2.82 0.58
CA PHE A 329 -15.43 2.79 2.00
C PHE A 329 -16.93 2.61 2.23
N SER A 330 -17.70 2.48 1.16
CA SER A 330 -19.14 2.30 1.27
C SER A 330 -19.49 0.95 1.90
N PRO A 331 -20.46 0.90 2.82
CA PRO A 331 -20.90 -0.37 3.44
C PRO A 331 -21.70 -1.27 2.49
N TRP A 332 -21.97 -0.84 1.26
CA TRP A 332 -22.82 -1.55 0.30
C TRP A 332 -21.96 -2.45 -0.59
N PRO A 333 -22.08 -3.79 -0.53
CA PRO A 333 -21.22 -4.72 -1.28
C PRO A 333 -21.29 -4.53 -2.80
N VAL A 334 -22.44 -4.09 -3.31
CA VAL A 334 -22.63 -3.79 -4.74
C VAL A 334 -21.75 -2.63 -5.19
N LEU A 335 -21.56 -1.62 -4.35
CA LEU A 335 -20.73 -0.46 -4.69
C LEU A 335 -19.25 -0.81 -4.62
N GLU A 336 -18.85 -1.64 -3.66
CA GLU A 336 -17.48 -2.18 -3.57
C GLU A 336 -17.13 -3.01 -4.83
N MET A 337 -18.08 -3.79 -5.36
CA MET A 337 -17.88 -4.52 -6.62
C MET A 337 -17.69 -3.61 -7.85
N ALA A 338 -18.22 -2.37 -7.82
CA ALA A 338 -18.06 -1.40 -8.90
C ALA A 338 -16.71 -0.67 -8.86
N PHE A 339 -15.97 -0.76 -7.75
CA PHE A 339 -14.67 -0.10 -7.54
C PHE A 339 -13.66 -0.31 -8.69
N PRO A 340 -13.44 -1.54 -9.20
CA PRO A 340 -12.46 -1.77 -10.25
C PRO A 340 -12.90 -1.16 -11.59
N ILE A 341 -14.21 -1.16 -11.86
CA ILE A 341 -14.78 -0.61 -13.09
C ILE A 341 -14.62 0.92 -13.11
N ILE A 342 -14.86 1.58 -11.97
CA ILE A 342 -14.70 3.03 -11.84
C ILE A 342 -13.23 3.42 -12.00
N THR A 343 -12.32 2.67 -11.37
CA THR A 343 -10.87 2.88 -11.52
C THR A 343 -10.44 2.71 -12.97
N PHE A 344 -10.93 1.66 -13.65
CA PHE A 344 -10.68 1.46 -15.07
C PHE A 344 -11.23 2.61 -15.93
N LEU A 345 -12.39 3.17 -15.60
CA LEU A 345 -13.01 4.30 -16.32
C LEU A 345 -12.21 5.61 -16.17
N PHE A 346 -11.41 5.76 -15.11
CA PHE A 346 -10.53 6.93 -14.97
C PHE A 346 -9.40 6.97 -16.01
N ILE A 347 -8.97 5.82 -16.55
CA ILE A 347 -7.97 5.75 -17.63
C ILE A 347 -8.47 6.45 -18.90
N PRO A 348 -9.59 6.06 -19.53
CA PRO A 348 -10.09 6.71 -20.73
C PRO A 348 -10.58 8.14 -20.45
N PHE A 349 -11.13 8.41 -19.26
CA PHE A 349 -11.46 9.77 -18.85
C PHE A 349 -10.23 10.68 -18.95
N ARG A 350 -9.07 10.19 -18.49
CA ARG A 350 -7.82 10.91 -18.59
C ARG A 350 -7.29 11.02 -20.02
N SER A 351 -7.30 9.95 -20.80
CA SER A 351 -6.74 10.01 -22.16
C SER A 351 -7.57 10.81 -23.15
N LEU A 352 -8.88 10.97 -22.91
CA LEU A 352 -9.80 11.66 -23.83
C LEU A 352 -10.23 13.05 -23.34
N LEU A 353 -10.51 13.20 -22.04
CA LEU A 353 -11.15 14.42 -21.51
C LEU A 353 -10.13 15.47 -21.03
N LEU A 354 -9.03 15.05 -20.41
CA LEU A 354 -7.96 15.97 -19.98
C LEU A 354 -7.28 16.73 -21.14
N PRO A 355 -6.92 16.11 -22.29
CA PRO A 355 -6.34 16.86 -23.41
C PRO A 355 -7.34 17.81 -24.10
N LEU A 356 -8.65 17.65 -23.87
CA LEU A 356 -9.66 18.59 -24.34
C LEU A 356 -9.71 19.87 -23.48
N ILE A 357 -9.42 19.75 -22.18
CA ILE A 357 -9.50 20.84 -21.21
C ILE A 357 -8.17 21.61 -21.10
N PHE A 358 -7.05 20.91 -21.25
CA PHE A 358 -5.71 21.48 -21.03
C PHE A 358 -4.79 21.30 -22.25
N ASN A 359 -3.91 22.27 -22.46
CA ASN A 359 -2.88 22.17 -23.49
C ASN A 359 -1.98 20.95 -23.26
N GLU A 360 -1.73 20.17 -24.31
CA GLU A 360 -0.88 18.97 -24.27
C GLU A 360 0.51 19.23 -23.68
N ARG A 361 1.10 20.40 -23.95
CA ARG A 361 2.41 20.80 -23.39
C ARG A 361 2.39 20.99 -21.87
N HIS A 362 1.25 21.41 -21.31
CA HIS A 362 1.10 21.56 -19.87
C HIS A 362 0.90 20.19 -19.20
N LEU A 363 0.12 19.31 -19.83
CA LEU A 363 -0.07 17.93 -19.38
C LEU A 363 1.25 17.15 -19.44
N GLU A 364 2.00 17.27 -20.53
CA GLU A 364 3.31 16.61 -20.64
C GLU A 364 4.31 17.13 -19.59
N ALA A 365 4.25 18.41 -19.20
CA ALA A 365 5.09 18.95 -18.13
C ALA A 365 4.63 18.54 -16.71
N LEU A 366 3.33 18.28 -16.52
CA LEU A 366 2.75 17.76 -15.27
C LEU A 366 2.96 16.25 -15.11
N ASP A 367 3.05 15.55 -16.24
CA ASP A 367 3.21 14.09 -16.32
C ASP A 367 4.66 13.67 -16.54
N SER A 368 5.53 14.60 -16.95
CA SER A 368 6.95 14.33 -17.11
C SER A 368 7.52 13.97 -15.75
N VAL A 369 7.83 12.70 -15.62
CA VAL A 369 8.41 12.07 -14.45
C VAL A 369 9.82 12.63 -14.22
N HIS A 370 10.15 13.02 -12.98
CA HIS A 370 11.45 13.63 -12.61
C HIS A 370 12.28 12.74 -11.69
#